data_AF-A0AAW4QI78-F1
#
_entry.id   AF-A0AAW4QI78-F1
#
_cell.length_a   1.000
_cell.length_b   1.000
_cell.length_c   1.000
_cell.angle_alpha   90.00
_cell.angle_beta   90.00
_cell.angle_gamma   90.00
#
_symmetry.space_group_name_H-M   'P 1'
#
loop_
_entity.id
_entity.type
_entity.pdbx_description
1 polymer ?
#
loop_
_entity_poly.entity_id
_entity_poly.type
_entity_poly.pdbx_seq_one_letter_code
_entity_poly.pdbx_strand_id
1 'polypeptide(L)'
;MIGKNSLYKTDTFEIEGNTGTIKQIEGRLSFINQIDRHNNHRDSNKHDFRNLSAREKQYQAFLFYKYFFINDKPIVITEGKTDIKYIQAALKKYYLNYPELIVRNDDHKFEYKIMFLKRTKRLNYFFGLNKDGADAMQNLYHYFYDYKNSNITNYMKYFKSLSKKLPSNPTIIIFDNELAEGNTHDNNFVKHISLT
;
A
#
# COMPACT_ATOMS: atom_id res chain seq x y z
N MET A 1 -19.87 -7.24 -16.48
CA MET A 1 -18.98 -6.16 -16.01
C MET A 1 -19.16 -6.08 -14.49
N ILE A 2 -18.18 -6.57 -13.70
CA ILE A 2 -18.30 -6.60 -12.23
C ILE A 2 -18.49 -5.15 -11.74
N GLY A 3 -19.50 -4.90 -10.92
CA GLY A 3 -19.98 -3.58 -10.48
C GLY A 3 -18.89 -2.75 -9.80
N LYS A 4 -18.09 -2.05 -10.61
CA LYS A 4 -16.96 -1.22 -10.19
C LYS A 4 -17.35 -0.11 -9.22
N ASN A 5 -18.63 0.27 -9.21
CA ASN A 5 -19.19 1.33 -8.38
C ASN A 5 -19.71 0.84 -7.02
N SER A 6 -20.03 -0.44 -6.82
CA SER A 6 -20.52 -0.89 -5.51
C SER A 6 -19.35 -1.05 -4.55
N LEU A 7 -18.29 -1.78 -4.93
CA LEU A 7 -17.19 -2.11 -4.02
C LEU A 7 -16.63 -0.86 -3.31
N TYR A 8 -16.24 0.15 -4.06
CA TYR A 8 -15.59 1.32 -3.47
C TYR A 8 -16.55 2.29 -2.77
N LYS A 9 -17.87 2.09 -2.88
CA LYS A 9 -18.87 2.90 -2.19
C LYS A 9 -19.39 2.21 -0.94
N THR A 10 -19.69 0.92 -1.04
CA THR A 10 -20.39 0.14 -0.01
C THR A 10 -19.51 -0.90 0.65
N ASP A 11 -18.27 -1.08 0.20
CA ASP A 11 -17.34 -2.16 0.59
C ASP A 11 -17.87 -3.56 0.25
N THR A 12 -18.95 -3.63 -0.55
CA THR A 12 -19.64 -4.85 -0.94
C THR A 12 -19.80 -4.93 -2.45
N PHE A 13 -19.85 -6.15 -2.97
CA PHE A 13 -20.10 -6.43 -4.36
C PHE A 13 -20.65 -7.84 -4.50
N GLU A 14 -21.27 -8.13 -5.64
CA GLU A 14 -21.86 -9.44 -5.90
C GLU A 14 -21.09 -10.21 -6.96
N ILE A 15 -20.99 -11.52 -6.77
CA ILE A 15 -20.54 -12.50 -7.75
C ILE A 15 -21.67 -13.51 -7.88
N GLU A 16 -22.27 -13.60 -9.07
CA GLU A 16 -23.29 -14.62 -9.36
C GLU A 16 -24.44 -14.61 -8.33
N GLY A 17 -24.88 -13.41 -7.93
CA GLY A 17 -25.97 -13.21 -6.95
C GLY A 17 -25.58 -13.36 -5.48
N ASN A 18 -24.33 -13.67 -5.16
CA ASN A 18 -23.84 -13.79 -3.78
C ASN A 18 -22.89 -12.65 -3.42
N THR A 19 -22.88 -12.21 -2.15
CA THR A 19 -21.89 -11.25 -1.66
C THR A 19 -20.47 -11.82 -1.81
N GLY A 20 -19.64 -11.14 -2.59
CA GLY A 20 -18.25 -11.54 -2.82
C GLY A 20 -17.31 -11.02 -1.75
N THR A 21 -16.14 -11.66 -1.64
CA THR A 21 -15.06 -11.29 -0.71
C THR A 21 -13.93 -10.54 -1.40
N ILE A 22 -13.21 -9.70 -0.66
CA ILE A 22 -12.00 -9.01 -1.16
C ILE A 22 -10.99 -10.00 -1.77
N LYS A 23 -10.85 -11.20 -1.19
CA LYS A 23 -9.98 -12.27 -1.71
C LYS A 23 -10.43 -12.76 -3.08
N GLN A 24 -11.73 -12.93 -3.31
CA GLN A 24 -12.26 -13.36 -4.61
C GLN A 24 -12.03 -12.29 -5.69
N ILE A 25 -12.24 -11.00 -5.39
CA ILE A 25 -11.90 -9.93 -6.34
C ILE A 25 -10.40 -9.89 -6.60
N GLU A 26 -9.56 -9.97 -5.56
CA GLU A 26 -8.11 -9.99 -5.76
C GLU A 26 -7.71 -11.13 -6.69
N GLY A 27 -8.26 -12.34 -6.51
CA GLY A 27 -8.00 -13.48 -7.39
C GLY A 27 -8.37 -13.18 -8.85
N ARG A 28 -9.57 -12.65 -9.09
CA ARG A 28 -10.06 -12.30 -10.44
C ARG A 28 -9.21 -11.21 -11.09
N LEU A 29 -8.93 -10.12 -10.37
CA LEU A 29 -8.10 -9.02 -10.87
C LEU A 29 -6.65 -9.44 -11.08
N SER A 30 -6.10 -10.29 -10.20
CA SER A 30 -4.75 -10.81 -10.34
C SER A 30 -4.60 -11.71 -11.58
N PHE A 31 -5.63 -12.51 -11.91
CA PHE A 31 -5.64 -13.32 -13.12
C PHE A 31 -5.65 -12.45 -14.38
N ILE A 32 -6.53 -11.45 -14.45
CA ILE A 32 -6.56 -10.48 -15.55
C ILE A 32 -5.19 -9.79 -15.69
N ASN A 33 -4.63 -9.35 -14.57
CA ASN A 33 -3.35 -8.69 -14.54
C ASN A 33 -2.19 -9.60 -14.98
N GLN A 34 -2.29 -10.91 -14.78
CA GLN A 34 -1.28 -11.85 -15.26
C GLN A 34 -1.27 -11.90 -16.80
N ILE A 35 -2.44 -11.86 -17.43
CA ILE A 35 -2.59 -11.78 -18.89
C ILE A 35 -2.03 -10.45 -19.41
N ASP A 36 -2.40 -9.33 -18.77
CA ASP A 36 -1.87 -8.01 -19.11
C ASP A 36 -0.34 -8.00 -19.03
N ARG A 37 0.21 -8.49 -17.92
CA ARG A 37 1.66 -8.58 -17.73
C ARG A 37 2.32 -9.41 -18.85
N HIS A 38 1.75 -10.54 -19.23
CA HIS A 38 2.29 -11.36 -20.31
C HIS A 38 2.31 -10.61 -21.66
N ASN A 39 1.27 -9.83 -21.96
CA ASN A 39 1.21 -9.03 -23.17
C ASN A 39 2.21 -7.86 -23.14
N ASN A 40 2.34 -7.19 -22.00
CA ASN A 40 3.30 -6.09 -21.79
C ASN A 40 4.76 -6.55 -21.93
N HIS A 41 5.08 -7.83 -21.73
CA HIS A 41 6.44 -8.35 -21.98
C HIS A 41 6.71 -8.59 -23.46
N ARG A 42 5.69 -8.57 -24.32
CA ARG A 42 5.78 -8.85 -25.75
C ARG A 42 5.69 -7.59 -26.61
N ASP A 43 5.21 -6.48 -26.05
CA ASP A 43 5.22 -5.20 -26.76
C ASP A 43 6.51 -4.42 -26.44
N SER A 44 6.83 -3.45 -27.28
CA SER A 44 8.02 -2.59 -27.13
C SER A 44 7.78 -1.39 -26.21
N ASN A 45 6.61 -1.31 -25.57
CA ASN A 45 6.23 -0.14 -24.79
C ASN A 45 6.84 -0.20 -23.40
N LYS A 46 7.06 0.97 -22.80
CA LYS A 46 7.49 1.05 -21.41
C LYS A 46 6.29 0.80 -20.50
N HIS A 47 6.38 -0.22 -19.66
CA HIS A 47 5.37 -0.55 -18.66
C HIS A 47 5.94 -0.42 -17.25
N ASP A 48 5.52 0.62 -16.55
CA ASP A 48 5.89 0.89 -15.16
C ASP A 48 4.74 1.59 -14.43
N PHE A 49 4.89 1.90 -13.14
CA PHE A 49 3.84 2.52 -12.34
C PHE A 49 3.34 3.88 -12.87
N ARG A 50 4.09 4.54 -13.76
CA ARG A 50 3.69 5.78 -14.45
C ARG A 50 3.02 5.52 -15.79
N ASN A 51 3.28 4.36 -16.40
CA ASN A 51 2.83 3.95 -17.72
C ASN A 51 1.97 2.67 -17.63
N LEU A 52 0.85 2.76 -16.91
CA LEU A 52 -0.10 1.65 -16.74
C LEU A 52 -1.26 1.76 -17.74
N SER A 53 -1.68 0.63 -18.29
CA SER A 53 -2.92 0.52 -19.07
C SER A 53 -4.16 0.83 -18.22
N ALA A 54 -5.30 1.03 -18.88
CA ALA A 54 -6.56 1.27 -18.17
C ALA A 54 -6.95 0.10 -17.23
N ARG A 55 -6.64 -1.16 -17.61
CA ARG A 55 -6.90 -2.34 -16.76
C ARG A 55 -5.95 -2.37 -15.56
N GLU A 56 -4.68 -2.07 -15.77
CA GLU A 56 -3.68 -2.01 -14.70
C GLU A 56 -3.95 -0.88 -13.71
N LYS A 57 -4.40 0.29 -14.18
CA LYS A 57 -4.84 1.38 -13.29
C LYS A 57 -6.01 0.95 -12.40
N GLN A 58 -6.92 0.11 -12.89
CA GLN A 58 -8.01 -0.44 -12.07
C GLN A 58 -7.49 -1.37 -11.00
N TYR A 59 -6.50 -2.21 -11.34
CA TYR A 59 -5.88 -3.10 -10.37
C TYR A 59 -5.04 -2.33 -9.35
N GLN A 60 -4.32 -1.29 -9.78
CA GLN A 60 -3.59 -0.37 -8.91
C GLN A 60 -4.53 0.30 -7.89
N ALA A 61 -5.68 0.83 -8.35
CA ALA A 61 -6.70 1.40 -7.48
C ALA A 61 -7.24 0.36 -6.47
N PHE A 62 -7.51 -0.87 -6.92
CA PHE A 62 -7.92 -1.96 -6.03
C PHE A 62 -6.86 -2.30 -4.99
N LEU A 63 -5.58 -2.39 -5.39
CA LEU A 63 -4.48 -2.65 -4.46
C LEU A 63 -4.38 -1.53 -3.43
N PHE A 64 -4.50 -0.27 -3.82
CA PHE A 64 -4.49 0.84 -2.88
C PHE A 64 -5.65 0.76 -1.91
N TYR A 65 -6.87 0.54 -2.41
CA TYR A 65 -8.07 0.40 -1.61
C TYR A 65 -7.91 -0.73 -0.57
N LYS A 66 -7.48 -1.93 -1.01
CA LYS A 66 -7.23 -3.08 -0.14
C LYS A 66 -6.18 -2.80 0.93
N TYR A 67 -5.03 -2.23 0.54
CA TYR A 67 -3.90 -2.07 1.47
C TYR A 67 -4.03 -0.84 2.36
N PHE A 68 -4.64 0.26 1.92
CA PHE A 68 -4.54 1.55 2.62
C PHE A 68 -5.89 2.20 2.93
N PHE A 69 -7.00 1.64 2.47
CA PHE A 69 -8.34 2.20 2.71
C PHE A 69 -9.23 1.27 3.54
N ILE A 70 -9.25 -0.03 3.24
CA ILE A 70 -10.01 -1.06 3.97
C ILE A 70 -9.10 -2.09 4.64
N ASN A 71 -7.91 -1.67 5.07
CA ASN A 71 -6.97 -2.54 5.76
C ASN A 71 -7.50 -2.99 7.13
N ASP A 72 -7.32 -4.28 7.44
CA ASP A 72 -7.77 -4.89 8.69
C ASP A 72 -7.01 -4.40 9.92
N LYS A 73 -5.78 -3.89 9.73
CA LYS A 73 -4.86 -3.45 10.79
C LYS A 73 -4.07 -2.22 10.35
N PRO A 74 -3.60 -1.38 11.29
CA PRO A 74 -2.63 -0.32 10.98
C PRO A 74 -1.44 -0.88 10.20
N ILE A 75 -1.07 -0.21 9.11
CA ILE A 75 0.07 -0.63 8.27
C ILE A 75 1.30 0.20 8.63
N VAL A 76 2.40 -0.48 8.90
CA VAL A 76 3.73 0.12 9.06
C VAL A 76 4.53 -0.11 7.79
N ILE A 77 5.10 0.98 7.27
CA ILE A 77 5.99 1.02 6.13
C ILE A 77 7.33 1.55 6.63
N THR A 78 8.39 0.79 6.43
CA THR A 78 9.76 1.16 6.81
C THR A 78 10.58 1.49 5.57
N GLU A 79 11.75 2.11 5.70
CA GLU A 79 12.65 2.34 4.56
C GLU A 79 13.21 1.00 4.00
N GLY A 80 13.74 0.16 4.88
CA GLY A 80 14.35 -1.12 4.54
C GLY A 80 13.57 -2.33 5.05
N LYS A 81 13.82 -3.49 4.44
CA LYS A 81 13.28 -4.78 4.94
C LYS A 81 13.88 -5.19 6.29
N THR A 82 15.04 -4.64 6.64
CA THR A 82 15.77 -4.95 7.87
C THR A 82 15.09 -4.34 9.08
N ASP A 83 14.57 -3.12 8.96
CA ASP A 83 13.86 -2.39 10.02
C ASP A 83 12.65 -3.18 10.53
N ILE A 84 11.92 -3.84 9.61
CA ILE A 84 10.82 -4.73 9.97
C ILE A 84 11.29 -5.79 10.98
N LYS A 85 12.46 -6.39 10.78
CA LYS A 85 12.99 -7.41 11.70
C LYS A 85 13.35 -6.80 13.05
N TYR A 86 13.95 -5.62 13.08
CA TYR A 86 14.30 -4.93 14.33
C TYR A 86 13.06 -4.54 15.12
N ILE A 87 12.05 -3.94 14.48
CA ILE A 87 10.79 -3.59 15.12
C ILE A 87 10.08 -4.84 15.63
N GLN A 88 10.05 -5.92 14.84
CA GLN A 88 9.47 -7.19 15.27
C GLN A 88 10.17 -7.78 16.49
N ALA A 89 11.51 -7.69 16.56
CA ALA A 89 12.29 -8.15 17.72
C ALA A 89 12.02 -7.29 18.96
N ALA A 90 11.97 -5.96 18.80
CA ALA A 90 11.65 -5.03 19.89
C ALA A 90 10.23 -5.28 20.44
N LEU A 91 9.24 -5.42 19.57
CA LEU A 91 7.86 -5.75 19.96
C LEU A 91 7.78 -7.07 20.72
N LYS A 92 8.49 -8.11 20.29
CA LYS A 92 8.53 -9.38 21.02
C LYS A 92 9.17 -9.24 22.40
N LYS A 93 10.24 -8.46 22.52
CA LYS A 93 10.92 -8.20 23.80
C LYS A 93 10.01 -7.44 24.78
N TYR A 94 9.28 -6.44 24.29
CA TYR A 94 8.48 -5.52 25.10
C TYR A 94 6.96 -5.76 24.99
N TYR A 95 6.52 -6.98 24.68
CA TYR A 95 5.10 -7.26 24.40
C TYR A 95 4.16 -6.95 25.58
N LEU A 96 4.66 -7.08 26.82
CA LEU A 96 3.91 -6.73 28.03
C LEU A 96 3.70 -5.21 28.17
N ASN A 97 4.64 -4.40 27.65
CA ASN A 97 4.57 -2.95 27.69
C ASN A 97 3.71 -2.37 26.56
N TYR A 98 3.54 -3.11 25.46
CA TYR A 98 2.83 -2.65 24.26
C TYR A 98 1.73 -3.63 23.80
N PRO A 99 0.75 -3.98 24.66
CA PRO A 99 -0.32 -4.93 24.33
C PRO A 99 -1.23 -4.46 23.19
N GLU A 100 -1.22 -3.17 22.85
CA GLU A 100 -1.94 -2.62 21.70
C GLU A 100 -1.26 -2.83 20.36
N LEU A 101 0.00 -3.25 20.36
CA LEU A 101 0.77 -3.52 19.13
C LEU A 101 1.03 -5.01 18.93
N ILE A 102 1.13 -5.77 20.03
CA ILE A 102 1.47 -7.18 20.01
C ILE A 102 0.97 -7.87 21.27
N VAL A 103 0.46 -9.09 21.11
CA VAL A 103 0.08 -9.96 22.24
C VAL A 103 0.72 -11.33 22.07
N ARG A 104 0.93 -12.04 23.17
CA ARG A 104 1.31 -13.45 23.15
C ARG A 104 0.07 -14.27 23.52
N ASN A 105 -0.36 -15.14 22.61
CA ASN A 105 -1.53 -15.99 22.84
C ASN A 105 -1.19 -17.21 23.71
N ASP A 106 -2.20 -18.00 24.05
CA ASP A 106 -2.07 -19.17 24.92
C ASP A 106 -1.15 -20.25 24.31
N ASP A 107 -1.07 -20.33 22.98
CA ASP A 107 -0.13 -21.18 22.22
C ASP A 107 1.32 -20.66 22.26
N HIS A 108 1.61 -19.65 23.08
CA HIS A 108 2.90 -18.98 23.16
C HIS A 108 3.37 -18.28 21.87
N LYS A 109 2.47 -18.08 20.89
CA LYS A 109 2.75 -17.39 19.63
C LYS A 109 2.48 -15.91 19.77
N PHE A 110 3.26 -15.11 19.03
CA PHE A 110 3.07 -13.67 18.97
C PHE A 110 2.08 -13.30 17.86
N GLU A 111 1.07 -12.54 18.23
CA GLU A 111 0.09 -11.96 17.32
C GLU A 111 0.27 -10.44 17.27
N TYR A 112 0.62 -9.94 16.08
CA TYR A 112 0.77 -8.51 15.84
C TYR A 112 -0.59 -7.88 15.58
N LYS A 113 -0.91 -6.78 16.28
CA LYS A 113 -2.07 -5.92 16.02
C LYS A 113 -1.80 -4.89 14.92
N ILE A 114 -0.57 -4.84 14.42
CA ILE A 114 -0.14 -4.08 13.23
C ILE A 114 0.27 -5.00 12.08
N MET A 115 0.38 -4.45 10.88
CA MET A 115 0.86 -5.16 9.70
C MET A 115 2.07 -4.44 9.09
N PHE A 116 3.09 -5.17 8.66
CA PHE A 116 4.22 -4.57 7.93
C PHE A 116 4.01 -4.72 6.42
N LEU A 117 4.12 -3.63 5.68
CA LEU A 117 4.00 -3.66 4.22
C LEU A 117 5.22 -4.36 3.61
N LYS A 118 5.02 -5.52 2.99
CA LYS A 118 6.09 -6.24 2.28
C LYS A 118 6.31 -5.63 0.90
N ARG A 119 7.51 -5.13 0.63
CA ARG A 119 7.93 -4.68 -0.72
C ARG A 119 8.03 -5.87 -1.70
N THR A 120 6.92 -6.15 -2.39
CA THR A 120 6.83 -7.22 -3.41
C THR A 120 7.11 -6.69 -4.81
N LYS A 121 7.46 -7.57 -5.77
CA LYS A 121 7.56 -7.19 -7.19
C LYS A 121 6.25 -6.57 -7.72
N ARG A 122 5.11 -7.03 -7.21
CA ARG A 122 3.78 -6.47 -7.52
C ARG A 122 3.68 -5.02 -7.06
N LEU A 123 4.00 -4.73 -5.80
CA LEU A 123 3.93 -3.35 -5.30
C LEU A 123 4.99 -2.44 -5.93
N ASN A 124 6.17 -2.97 -6.29
CA ASN A 124 7.15 -2.21 -7.06
C ASN A 124 6.58 -1.80 -8.42
N TYR A 125 5.97 -2.74 -9.15
CA TYR A 125 5.37 -2.48 -10.46
C TYR A 125 4.24 -1.46 -10.41
N PHE A 126 3.36 -1.56 -9.40
CA PHE A 126 2.18 -0.70 -9.30
C PHE A 126 2.39 0.61 -8.57
N PHE A 127 3.33 0.71 -7.64
CA PHE A 127 3.49 1.90 -6.80
C PHE A 127 4.90 2.48 -6.82
N GLY A 128 5.82 1.91 -7.61
CA GLY A 128 7.22 2.34 -7.61
C GLY A 128 7.93 2.06 -6.28
N LEU A 129 7.41 1.10 -5.49
CA LEU A 129 8.02 0.64 -4.24
C LEU A 129 9.23 -0.26 -4.50
N ASN A 130 10.30 0.36 -5.02
CA ASN A 130 11.59 -0.27 -5.21
C ASN A 130 12.16 -0.73 -3.85
N LYS A 131 13.06 -1.72 -3.90
CA LYS A 131 13.55 -2.38 -2.69
C LYS A 131 14.47 -1.50 -1.84
N ASP A 132 15.13 -0.51 -2.44
CA ASP A 132 16.32 0.15 -1.89
C ASP A 132 16.40 1.66 -2.27
N GLY A 133 15.32 2.46 -2.15
CA GLY A 133 15.43 3.89 -2.47
C GLY A 133 14.42 4.82 -1.79
N ALA A 134 14.89 6.03 -1.42
CA ALA A 134 14.08 7.12 -0.86
C ALA A 134 12.87 7.49 -1.72
N ASP A 135 13.06 7.46 -3.05
CA ASP A 135 12.05 7.80 -4.04
C ASP A 135 10.81 6.91 -3.94
N ALA A 136 10.92 5.68 -3.43
CA ALA A 136 9.76 4.80 -3.24
C ALA A 136 8.76 5.38 -2.25
N MET A 137 9.22 5.98 -1.15
CA MET A 137 8.33 6.57 -0.15
C MET A 137 7.68 7.84 -0.70
N GLN A 138 8.41 8.66 -1.45
CA GLN A 138 7.85 9.82 -2.14
C GLN A 138 6.79 9.43 -3.16
N ASN A 139 7.07 8.41 -4.00
CA ASN A 139 6.09 7.88 -4.97
C ASN A 139 4.83 7.36 -4.25
N LEU A 140 5.00 6.67 -3.12
CA LEU A 140 3.88 6.17 -2.34
C LEU A 140 3.06 7.32 -1.73
N TYR A 141 3.72 8.34 -1.21
CA TYR A 141 3.09 9.51 -0.59
C TYR A 141 2.13 10.24 -1.55
N HIS A 142 2.44 10.28 -2.85
CA HIS A 142 1.57 10.87 -3.88
C HIS A 142 0.21 10.16 -4.04
N TYR A 143 0.06 8.92 -3.57
CA TYR A 143 -1.25 8.27 -3.53
C TYR A 143 -2.09 8.68 -2.32
N PHE A 144 -1.48 9.33 -1.32
CA PHE A 144 -2.14 9.84 -0.12
C PHE A 144 -2.45 11.34 -0.20
N TYR A 145 -1.57 12.12 -0.85
CA TYR A 145 -1.65 13.57 -0.91
C TYR A 145 -1.39 14.09 -2.33
N ASP A 146 -2.01 15.22 -2.67
CA ASP A 146 -1.86 15.86 -3.98
C ASP A 146 -0.47 16.49 -4.07
N TYR A 147 0.30 16.19 -5.12
CA TYR A 147 1.61 16.81 -5.34
C TYR A 147 1.64 17.50 -6.71
N LYS A 148 2.12 18.76 -6.73
CA LYS A 148 2.19 19.56 -7.96
C LYS A 148 3.03 18.83 -9.02
N ASN A 149 2.53 18.76 -10.25
CA ASN A 149 3.17 18.12 -11.41
C ASN A 149 3.32 16.59 -11.34
N SER A 150 2.59 15.90 -10.46
CA SER A 150 2.54 14.43 -10.49
C SER A 150 1.38 13.93 -11.36
N ASN A 151 1.68 13.01 -12.29
CA ASN A 151 0.66 12.26 -13.03
C ASN A 151 0.05 11.10 -12.21
N ILE A 152 0.39 11.01 -10.92
CA ILE A 152 -0.09 9.98 -10.00
C ILE A 152 -1.46 10.41 -9.44
N THR A 153 -2.39 9.47 -9.40
CA THR A 153 -3.71 9.70 -8.82
C THR A 153 -3.63 9.63 -7.29
N ASN A 154 -4.09 10.68 -6.60
CA ASN A 154 -4.33 10.65 -5.16
C ASN A 154 -5.52 9.72 -4.84
N TYR A 155 -5.23 8.44 -4.63
CA TYR A 155 -6.25 7.44 -4.34
C TYR A 155 -6.91 7.64 -2.98
N MET A 156 -6.21 8.19 -2.00
CA MET A 156 -6.80 8.51 -0.71
C MET A 156 -7.95 9.52 -0.86
N LYS A 157 -7.70 10.63 -1.57
CA LYS A 157 -8.73 11.63 -1.88
C LYS A 157 -9.84 11.04 -2.74
N TYR A 158 -9.49 10.27 -3.76
CA TYR A 158 -10.46 9.58 -4.62
C TYR A 158 -11.42 8.70 -3.81
N PHE A 159 -10.92 7.78 -2.99
CA PHE A 159 -11.75 6.85 -2.23
C PHE A 159 -12.54 7.54 -1.12
N LYS A 160 -11.97 8.53 -0.42
CA LYS A 160 -12.74 9.37 0.51
C LYS A 160 -13.92 10.05 -0.18
N SER A 161 -13.67 10.65 -1.36
CA SER A 161 -14.72 11.36 -2.09
C SER A 161 -15.82 10.44 -2.62
N LEU A 162 -15.44 9.24 -3.06
CA LEU A 162 -16.31 8.24 -3.67
C LEU A 162 -17.17 7.49 -2.64
N SER A 163 -16.55 7.06 -1.54
CA SER A 163 -17.21 6.29 -0.47
C SER A 163 -17.89 7.14 0.59
N LYS A 164 -17.47 8.41 0.73
CA LYS A 164 -17.80 9.28 1.88
C LYS A 164 -17.36 8.70 3.23
N LYS A 165 -16.37 7.79 3.23
CA LYS A 165 -15.79 7.16 4.42
C LYS A 165 -14.34 7.59 4.63
N LEU A 166 -13.85 7.38 5.85
CA LEU A 166 -12.43 7.44 6.18
C LEU A 166 -11.79 6.05 6.04
N PRO A 167 -10.45 5.98 5.86
CA PRO A 167 -9.73 4.71 5.92
C PRO A 167 -9.99 3.97 7.23
N SER A 168 -10.07 2.65 7.16
CA SER A 168 -10.39 1.78 8.30
C SER A 168 -9.30 1.82 9.36
N ASN A 169 -8.03 1.91 8.95
CA ASN A 169 -6.88 1.93 9.83
C ASN A 169 -5.77 2.83 9.26
N PRO A 170 -4.92 3.44 10.10
CA PRO A 170 -3.87 4.35 9.64
C PRO A 170 -2.76 3.62 8.87
N THR A 171 -2.09 4.38 8.01
CA THR A 171 -0.80 4.01 7.42
C THR A 171 0.29 4.84 8.10
N ILE A 172 1.29 4.17 8.65
CA ILE A 172 2.39 4.74 9.42
C ILE A 172 3.66 4.51 8.60
N ILE A 173 4.36 5.59 8.26
CA ILE A 173 5.66 5.52 7.58
C ILE A 173 6.73 5.84 8.62
N ILE A 174 7.73 4.96 8.72
CA ILE A 174 8.85 5.07 9.65
C ILE A 174 10.14 5.21 8.83
N PHE A 175 10.92 6.23 9.19
CA PHE A 175 12.24 6.51 8.66
C PHE A 175 13.29 6.33 9.77
N ASP A 176 14.54 6.11 9.39
CA ASP A 176 15.64 6.23 10.35
C ASP A 176 15.78 7.70 10.77
N ASN A 177 16.40 7.94 11.92
CA ASN A 177 16.63 9.30 12.40
C ASN A 177 17.93 9.90 11.84
N GLU A 178 18.27 9.60 10.58
CA GLU A 178 19.45 10.13 9.89
C GLU A 178 19.19 11.53 9.29
N LEU A 179 18.53 12.39 10.06
CA LEU A 179 18.40 13.82 9.79
C LEU A 179 19.73 14.54 10.10
N ALA A 180 20.86 14.01 9.63
CA ALA A 180 22.13 14.69 9.68
C ALA A 180 22.22 15.77 8.58
N GLU A 181 23.04 16.80 8.80
CA GLU A 181 23.27 17.88 7.83
C GLU A 181 23.80 17.32 6.50
N GLY A 182 22.95 17.28 5.47
CA GLY A 182 23.29 16.78 4.14
C GLY A 182 22.08 16.37 3.29
N ASN A 183 22.32 15.97 2.04
CA ASN A 183 21.29 15.39 1.15
C ASN A 183 21.06 13.90 1.48
N THR A 184 20.57 13.61 2.68
CA THR A 184 20.13 12.26 3.04
C THR A 184 18.77 11.94 2.43
N HIS A 185 18.46 10.65 2.34
CA HIS A 185 17.20 10.14 1.80
C HIS A 185 15.99 10.67 2.58
N ASP A 186 16.10 10.74 3.90
CA ASP A 186 15.08 11.27 4.80
C ASP A 186 14.89 12.78 4.65
N ASN A 187 15.99 13.55 4.56
CA ASN A 187 15.92 14.99 4.33
C ASN A 187 15.22 15.32 3.00
N ASN A 188 15.44 14.50 1.96
CA ASN A 188 14.74 14.67 0.69
C ASN A 188 13.24 14.40 0.83
N PHE A 189 12.84 13.36 1.57
CA PHE A 189 11.42 13.08 1.84
C PHE A 189 10.77 14.18 2.68
N VAL A 190 11.42 14.66 3.75
CA VAL A 190 10.90 15.75 4.61
C VAL A 190 10.72 17.05 3.83
N LYS A 191 11.70 17.42 2.98
CA LYS A 191 11.56 18.56 2.07
C LYS A 191 10.39 18.34 1.11
N HIS A 192 10.25 17.13 0.56
CA HIS A 192 9.19 16.79 -0.39
C HIS A 192 7.79 16.90 0.20
N ILE A 193 7.56 16.40 1.42
CA ILE A 193 6.26 16.54 2.11
C ILE A 193 5.97 18.00 2.48
N SER A 194 7.00 18.79 2.82
CA SER A 194 6.84 20.20 3.18
C SER A 194 6.48 21.12 2.00
N LEU A 195 6.68 20.63 0.77
CA LEU A 195 6.32 21.31 -0.48
C LEU A 195 4.90 20.98 -0.97
N THR A 196 4.19 20.09 -0.27
CA THR A 196 2.86 19.58 -0.61
C THR A 196 1.78 20.44 0.03
#